data_AF-R4K4C5-F1
#
_entry.id   AF-R4K4C5-F1
#
_cell.length_a   1.000
_cell.length_b   1.000
_cell.length_c   1.000
_cell.angle_alpha   90.00
_cell.angle_beta   90.00
_cell.angle_gamma   90.00
#
_symmetry.space_group_name_H-M   'P 1'
#
loop_
_entity.id
_entity.type
_entity.pdbx_description
1 polymer ?
#
loop_
_entity_poly.entity_id
_entity_poly.type
_entity_poly.pdbx_seq_one_letter_code
_entity_poly.pdbx_strand_id
1 'polypeptide(L)' 'MRIGDILRENDVGNYNKLMKVRDKKKYRDLNESDIKELMSHSTYRRHKGAIKQVR' A
#
# COMPACT_ATOMS: atom_id res chain seq x y z
N MET A 1 -0.60 13.25 -14.41
CA MET A 1 0.54 13.28 -13.48
C MET A 1 0.47 12.06 -12.58
N ARG A 2 1.54 11.27 -12.42
CA ARG A 2 1.49 10.11 -11.51
C ARG A 2 1.65 10.61 -10.07
N ILE A 3 1.08 9.89 -9.10
CA ILE A 3 1.20 10.23 -7.68
C ILE A 3 2.68 10.32 -7.25
N GLY A 4 3.53 9.47 -7.81
CA GLY A 4 4.98 9.51 -7.57
C GLY A 4 5.62 10.82 -8.04
N ASP A 5 5.20 11.36 -9.18
CA ASP A 5 5.72 12.61 -9.72
C ASP A 5 5.25 13.81 -8.87
N ILE A 6 3.98 13.80 -8.46
CA ILE A 6 3.40 14.82 -7.56
C ILE A 6 4.13 14.87 -6.23
N LEU A 7 4.42 13.71 -5.62
CA LEU A 7 5.16 13.62 -4.37
C LEU A 7 6.61 14.06 -4.54
N ARG A 8 7.25 13.73 -5.66
CA ARG A 8 8.63 14.16 -5.93
C ARG A 8 8.75 15.67 -6.07
N GLU A 9 7.74 16.35 -6.60
CA GLU A 9 7.76 17.80 -6.77
C GLU A 9 7.34 18.56 -5.50
N ASN A 10 6.33 18.08 -4.78
CA ASN A 10 5.76 18.81 -3.64
C ASN A 10 6.31 18.36 -2.27
N ASP A 11 6.77 17.12 -2.14
CA ASP A 11 7.23 16.55 -0.86
C ASP A 11 8.28 15.43 -1.07
N VAL A 12 9.49 15.87 -1.45
CA VAL A 12 10.66 15.01 -1.65
C VAL A 12 10.98 14.16 -0.41
N GLY A 13 10.71 14.69 0.79
CA GLY A 13 10.98 14.00 2.05
C GLY A 13 10.14 12.73 2.19
N ASN A 14 8.83 12.85 1.96
CA ASN A 14 7.93 11.69 1.98
C ASN A 14 8.14 10.77 0.78
N TYR A 15 8.45 11.32 -0.41
CA TYR A 15 8.84 10.50 -1.56
C TYR A 15 10.03 9.58 -1.25
N ASN A 16 11.09 10.11 -0.63
CA ASN A 16 12.27 9.33 -0.27
C ASN A 16 11.99 8.29 0.82
N LYS A 17 11.13 8.61 1.79
CA LYS A 17 10.67 7.63 2.79
C LYS A 17 9.92 6.48 2.14
N LEU A 18 9.01 6.77 1.22
CA LEU A 18 8.24 5.77 0.48
C LEU A 18 9.13 4.88 -0.39
N MET A 19 10.13 5.43 -1.06
CA MET A 19 11.10 4.65 -1.82
C MET A 19 11.92 3.71 -0.92
N LYS A 20 12.38 4.17 0.24
CA LYS A 20 13.07 3.30 1.21
C LYS A 20 12.20 2.16 1.73
N VAL A 21 10.90 2.40 1.94
CA VAL A 21 9.95 1.34 2.34
C VAL A 21 9.74 0.35 1.19
N ARG A 22 9.62 0.86 -0.04
CA ARG A 22 9.51 0.05 -1.25
C ARG A 22 10.71 -0.85 -1.47
N ASP A 23 11.93 -0.37 -1.22
CA ASP A 23 13.14 -1.19 -1.40
C ASP A 23 13.25 -2.29 -0.32
N LYS A 24 12.77 -2.01 0.90
CA LYS A 24 12.73 -2.99 2.01
C LYS A 24 11.66 -4.05 1.83
N LYS A 25 10.45 -3.67 1.40
CA LYS A 25 9.39 -4.61 1.01
C LYS A 25 9.67 -5.02 -0.44
N LYS A 26 10.52 -6.03 -0.64
CA LYS A 26 10.63 -6.73 -1.93
C LYS A 26 9.22 -6.88 -2.48
N TYR A 27 8.96 -6.26 -3.64
CA TYR A 27 7.71 -6.31 -4.40
C TYR A 27 7.36 -7.79 -4.66
N ARG A 28 6.79 -8.44 -3.67
CA ARG A 28 6.14 -9.73 -3.81
C ARG A 28 4.68 -9.38 -3.83
N ASP A 29 3.99 -9.87 -4.84
CA ASP A 29 2.55 -9.89 -4.82
C ASP A 29 2.11 -10.50 -3.49
N LEU A 30 1.09 -9.89 -2.86
CA LEU A 30 0.55 -10.39 -1.61
C LEU A 30 0.08 -11.83 -1.84
N ASN A 31 0.60 -12.75 -1.03
CA ASN A 31 0.15 -14.14 -1.08
C ASN A 31 -1.20 -14.28 -0.34
N GLU A 32 -1.78 -15.49 -0.37
CA GLU A 32 -3.08 -15.73 0.28
C GLU A 32 -3.02 -15.53 1.81
N SER A 33 -1.90 -15.86 2.47
CA SER A 33 -1.76 -15.65 3.91
C SER A 33 -1.70 -14.17 4.26
N ASP A 34 -0.99 -13.36 3.48
CA ASP A 34 -0.88 -11.91 3.67
C ASP A 34 -2.26 -11.25 3.51
N ILE A 35 -3.06 -11.72 2.54
CA ILE A 35 -4.42 -11.24 2.34
C ILE A 35 -5.32 -11.65 3.52
N LYS A 36 -5.19 -12.88 4.03
CA LYS A 36 -5.97 -13.34 5.19
C LYS A 36 -5.59 -12.56 6.45
N GLU A 37 -4.32 -12.31 6.67
CA GLU A 37 -3.83 -11.47 7.77
C GLU A 37 -4.39 -10.05 7.66
N LEU A 38 -4.30 -9.44 6.48
CA LEU A 38 -4.86 -8.10 6.22
C LEU A 38 -6.37 -8.05 6.51
N MET A 39 -7.10 -9.08 6.09
CA MET A 39 -8.55 -9.22 6.27
C MET A 39 -8.95 -9.60 7.71
N SER A 40 -8.00 -9.92 8.59
CA SER A 40 -8.26 -10.14 10.02
C SER A 40 -8.50 -8.82 10.78
N HIS A 41 -7.99 -7.72 10.25
CA HIS A 41 -8.21 -6.39 10.83
C HIS A 41 -9.61 -5.86 10.49
N SER A 42 -10.31 -5.36 11.50
CA SER A 42 -11.67 -4.78 11.36
C SER A 42 -11.74 -3.54 10.46
N THR A 43 -10.59 -2.96 10.11
CA THR A 43 -10.46 -1.82 9.22
C THR A 43 -10.52 -2.20 7.73
N TYR A 44 -10.41 -3.49 7.38
CA TYR A 44 -10.46 -3.97 6.01
C TYR A 44 -11.63 -4.95 5.80
N ARG A 45 -12.25 -4.89 4.62
CA ARG A 45 -13.26 -5.86 4.18
C ARG A 45 -13.19 -6.12 2.69
N ARG A 46 -13.87 -7.17 2.21
CA ARG A 46 -14.11 -7.38 0.77
C ARG A 46 -15.40 -6.68 0.34
N HIS A 47 -15.37 -6.07 -0.83
CA HIS A 47 -16.54 -5.51 -1.49
C HIS A 47 -16.46 -5.80 -2.99
N LYS A 48 -17.42 -6.55 -3.52
CA LYS A 48 -17.45 -6.97 -4.94
C LYS A 48 -16.14 -7.64 -5.40
N GLY A 49 -15.57 -8.50 -4.54
CA GLY A 49 -14.31 -9.23 -4.83
C GLY A 49 -13.03 -8.45 -4.51
N ALA A 50 -13.06 -7.11 -4.48
CA ALA A 50 -11.91 -6.28 -4.14
C ALA A 50 -11.77 -6.05 -2.62
N ILE A 51 -10.54 -5.83 -2.14
CA ILE A 51 -10.27 -5.42 -0.76
C ILE A 51 -10.51 -3.91 -0.64
N LYS A 52 -11.23 -3.50 0.40
CA LYS A 52 -11.60 -2.11 0.70
C LYS A 52 -11.31 -1.81 2.16
N GLN A 53 -10.60 -0.71 2.42
CA GLN A 53 -10.50 -0.13 3.76
C GLN A 53 -11.80 0.61 4.11
N VAL A 54 -12.30 0.41 5.33
CA VAL A 54 -13.62 0.88 5.79
C VAL A 54 -13.57 1.76 7.05
N ARG A 55 -12.37 2.04 7.57
CA ARG A 55 -12.12 2.94 8.68
C ARG A 55 -10.99 3.90 8.34
#